data_AF-A0AAJ3TQC1-F1
#
_entry.id   AF-A0AAJ3TQC1-F1
#
_cell.length_a   1.000
_cell.length_b   1.000
_cell.length_c   1.000
_cell.angle_alpha   90.00
_cell.angle_beta   90.00
_cell.angle_gamma   90.00
#
_symmetry.space_group_name_H-M   'P 1'
#
loop_
_entity.id
_entity.type
_entity.pdbx_description
1 polymer ?
#
loop_
_entity_poly.entity_id
_entity_poly.type
_entity_poly.pdbx_seq_one_letter_code
_entity_poly.pdbx_strand_id
1 'polypeptide(L)'
;MTKNPVAIGLVLFGITMLAFFVVYYFFANASYYSTSMKVNAFGMPFLYAVGGFLSVYWYRGAGKITYPQAFKQAFVTLFIGGFLSVMSIFAFLNYVDTDARDLLNHQYIQTELTNLDEAYAKQKSEAVHLKDQSKIGELDKNYNDAKLAREAAIKENRNYFSFSFLSAVFGGFMLFYLLLSIVIAAFLKNKKRYE
;
A
#
# COMPACT_ATOMS: atom_id res chain seq x y z
N MET A 1 -23.96 0.84 -17.25
CA MET A 1 -23.04 0.63 -16.10
C MET A 1 -23.84 0.65 -14.80
N THR A 2 -23.50 -0.22 -13.86
CA THR A 2 -24.17 -0.31 -12.54
C THR A 2 -23.85 0.91 -11.67
N LYS A 3 -24.82 1.37 -10.87
CA LYS A 3 -24.65 2.47 -9.91
C LYS A 3 -24.28 1.98 -8.50
N ASN A 4 -24.26 0.66 -8.28
CA ASN A 4 -24.02 0.07 -6.98
C ASN A 4 -22.51 0.15 -6.63
N PRO A 5 -22.11 0.83 -5.55
CA PRO A 5 -20.70 0.97 -5.17
C PRO A 5 -20.03 -0.37 -4.87
N VAL A 6 -20.77 -1.36 -4.36
CA VAL A 6 -20.24 -2.70 -4.09
C VAL A 6 -19.91 -3.41 -5.40
N ALA A 7 -20.78 -3.32 -6.41
CA ALA A 7 -20.53 -3.95 -7.70
C ALA A 7 -19.33 -3.34 -8.42
N ILE A 8 -19.15 -2.01 -8.34
CA ILE A 8 -17.97 -1.33 -8.89
C ILE A 8 -16.72 -1.69 -8.07
N GLY A 9 -16.84 -1.83 -6.75
CA GLY A 9 -15.78 -2.31 -5.88
C GLY A 9 -15.32 -3.72 -6.24
N LEU A 10 -16.24 -4.63 -6.61
CA LEU A 10 -15.90 -5.96 -7.10
C LEU A 10 -15.14 -5.93 -8.43
N VAL A 11 -15.48 -5.01 -9.33
CA VAL A 11 -14.70 -4.79 -10.56
C VAL A 11 -13.30 -4.26 -10.24
N LEU A 12 -13.20 -3.29 -9.32
CA LEU A 12 -11.92 -2.75 -8.85
C LEU A 12 -11.05 -3.83 -8.20
N PHE A 13 -11.65 -4.71 -7.40
CA PHE A 13 -11.02 -5.91 -6.86
C PHE A 13 -10.49 -6.80 -7.98
N GLY A 14 -11.30 -7.13 -8.98
CA GLY A 14 -10.87 -7.96 -10.12
C GLY A 14 -9.67 -7.37 -10.87
N ILE A 15 -9.68 -6.05 -11.12
CA ILE A 15 -8.56 -5.36 -11.77
C ILE A 15 -7.31 -5.36 -10.88
N THR A 16 -7.49 -5.15 -9.57
CA THR A 16 -6.38 -5.16 -8.60
C THR A 16 -5.74 -6.55 -8.53
N MET A 17 -6.55 -7.61 -8.50
CA MET A 17 -6.06 -8.99 -8.52
C MET A 17 -5.38 -9.33 -9.84
N LEU A 18 -5.91 -8.85 -10.98
CA LEU A 18 -5.24 -9.02 -12.25
C LEU A 18 -3.86 -8.35 -12.24
N ALA A 19 -3.74 -7.13 -11.72
CA ALA A 19 -2.46 -6.45 -11.58
C ALA A 19 -1.50 -7.21 -10.66
N PHE A 20 -1.99 -7.73 -9.53
CA PHE A 20 -1.21 -8.60 -8.65
C PHE A 20 -0.68 -9.84 -9.39
N PHE A 21 -1.53 -10.56 -10.11
CA PHE A 21 -1.12 -11.76 -10.84
C PHE A 21 -0.19 -11.45 -12.00
N VAL A 22 -0.33 -10.31 -12.68
CA VAL A 22 0.64 -9.86 -13.69
C VAL A 22 2.02 -9.64 -13.03
N VAL A 23 2.08 -8.95 -11.89
CA VAL A 23 3.37 -8.77 -11.20
C VAL A 23 3.94 -10.12 -10.74
N TYR A 24 3.09 -10.98 -10.18
CA TYR A 24 3.48 -12.31 -9.73
C TYR A 24 4.02 -13.18 -10.90
N TYR A 25 3.26 -13.41 -11.96
CA TYR A 25 3.67 -14.32 -13.03
C TYR A 25 4.85 -13.82 -13.87
N PHE A 26 4.96 -12.51 -14.09
CA PHE A 26 6.01 -11.96 -14.95
C PHE A 26 7.24 -11.45 -14.20
N PHE A 27 7.13 -11.18 -12.88
CA PHE A 27 8.19 -10.54 -12.10
C PHE A 27 8.50 -11.21 -10.76
N ALA A 28 7.95 -12.40 -10.44
CA ALA A 28 8.34 -13.20 -9.28
C ALA A 28 9.74 -13.82 -9.41
N ASN A 29 10.75 -12.95 -9.51
CA ASN A 29 12.18 -13.28 -9.59
C ASN A 29 12.97 -12.32 -8.69
N ALA A 30 14.25 -12.06 -9.01
CA ALA A 30 15.11 -11.15 -8.26
C ALA A 30 14.54 -9.73 -8.03
N SER A 31 13.61 -9.29 -8.88
CA SER A 31 13.02 -7.95 -8.82
C SER A 31 11.60 -7.90 -8.21
N TYR A 32 11.12 -9.00 -7.63
CA TYR A 32 9.70 -9.14 -7.26
C TYR A 32 9.24 -8.09 -6.25
N TYR A 33 9.98 -7.92 -5.15
CA TYR A 33 9.68 -6.93 -4.12
C TYR A 33 9.75 -5.50 -4.68
N SER A 34 10.82 -5.15 -5.40
CA SER A 34 10.99 -3.81 -5.99
C SER A 34 9.86 -3.46 -6.95
N THR A 35 9.49 -4.38 -7.84
CA THR A 35 8.39 -4.18 -8.81
C THR A 35 7.06 -4.07 -8.08
N SER A 36 6.79 -4.94 -7.11
CA SER A 36 5.57 -4.90 -6.29
C SER A 36 5.42 -3.57 -5.55
N MET A 37 6.51 -3.05 -4.99
CA MET A 37 6.52 -1.75 -4.31
C MET A 37 6.24 -0.60 -5.27
N LYS A 38 6.84 -0.58 -6.46
CA LYS A 38 6.58 0.46 -7.47
C LYS A 38 5.14 0.45 -7.95
N VAL A 39 4.58 -0.73 -8.21
CA VAL A 39 3.17 -0.88 -8.62
C VAL A 39 2.24 -0.41 -7.50
N ASN A 40 2.53 -0.73 -6.23
CA ASN A 40 1.74 -0.24 -5.09
C ASN A 40 1.92 1.25 -4.81
N ALA A 41 3.09 1.84 -5.09
CA ALA A 41 3.35 3.24 -4.84
C ALA A 41 2.76 4.18 -5.92
N PHE A 42 2.67 3.72 -7.16
CA PHE A 42 2.24 4.56 -8.29
C PHE A 42 1.02 4.01 -9.03
N GLY A 43 1.01 2.70 -9.33
CA GLY A 43 -0.06 2.05 -10.07
C GLY A 43 -1.37 2.00 -9.27
N MET A 44 -1.31 1.48 -8.04
CA MET A 44 -2.51 1.31 -7.20
C MET A 44 -3.16 2.65 -6.82
N PRO A 45 -2.44 3.70 -6.40
CA PRO A 45 -3.04 5.00 -6.12
C PRO A 45 -3.79 5.58 -7.32
N PHE A 46 -3.21 5.49 -8.52
CA PHE A 46 -3.87 5.93 -9.74
C PHE A 46 -5.13 5.12 -10.05
N LEU A 47 -5.03 3.78 -10.00
CA LEU A 47 -6.15 2.87 -10.24
C LEU A 47 -7.31 3.15 -9.28
N TYR A 48 -7.02 3.31 -7.99
CA TYR A 48 -8.04 3.56 -6.97
C TYR A 48 -8.61 4.98 -7.07
N ALA A 49 -7.81 5.99 -7.42
CA ALA A 49 -8.32 7.33 -7.69
C ALA A 49 -9.29 7.34 -8.88
N VAL A 50 -8.93 6.71 -10.00
CA VAL A 50 -9.79 6.58 -11.18
C VAL A 50 -11.05 5.76 -10.86
N GLY A 51 -10.90 4.63 -10.18
CA GLY A 51 -12.03 3.78 -9.79
C GLY A 51 -13.03 4.50 -8.88
N GLY A 52 -12.54 5.24 -7.88
CA GLY A 52 -13.37 6.07 -7.01
C GLY A 52 -14.07 7.20 -7.77
N PHE A 53 -13.34 7.90 -8.65
CA PHE A 53 -13.89 9.00 -9.45
C PHE A 53 -14.99 8.51 -10.39
N LEU A 54 -14.71 7.46 -11.18
CA LEU A 54 -15.67 6.86 -12.12
C LEU A 54 -16.90 6.34 -11.38
N SER A 55 -16.73 5.73 -10.21
CA SER A 55 -17.85 5.26 -9.39
C SER A 55 -18.83 6.38 -9.04
N VAL A 56 -18.32 7.51 -8.57
CA VAL A 56 -19.14 8.68 -8.24
C VAL A 56 -19.71 9.34 -9.50
N TYR A 57 -18.91 9.44 -10.57
CA TYR A 57 -19.34 10.04 -11.83
C TYR A 57 -20.52 9.27 -12.46
N TRP A 58 -20.46 7.94 -12.51
CA TRP A 58 -21.57 7.12 -13.02
C TRP A 58 -22.77 7.10 -12.09
N TYR A 59 -22.55 7.13 -10.77
CA TYR A 59 -23.62 7.26 -9.80
C TYR A 59 -24.40 8.58 -10.00
N ARG A 60 -23.67 9.70 -10.19
CA ARG A 60 -24.24 11.02 -10.49
C ARG A 60 -25.08 10.98 -11.77
N GLY A 61 -24.52 10.48 -12.87
CA GLY A 61 -25.13 10.57 -14.19
C GLY A 61 -25.54 12.02 -14.52
N ALA A 62 -26.76 12.21 -15.04
CA ALA A 62 -27.36 13.53 -15.26
C ALA A 62 -27.98 14.16 -13.99
N GLY A 63 -27.99 13.45 -12.87
CA GLY A 63 -28.65 13.87 -11.64
C GLY A 63 -27.80 14.80 -10.76
N LYS A 64 -28.42 15.24 -9.65
CA LYS A 64 -27.74 15.97 -8.59
C LYS A 64 -27.46 15.06 -7.40
N ILE A 65 -26.24 15.10 -6.87
CA ILE A 65 -25.80 14.34 -5.69
C ILE A 65 -25.23 15.26 -4.62
N THR A 66 -25.51 14.92 -3.37
CA THR A 66 -24.96 15.61 -2.20
C THR A 66 -23.56 15.08 -1.85
N TYR A 67 -22.82 15.83 -1.05
CA TYR A 67 -21.49 15.41 -0.59
C TYR A 67 -21.50 14.05 0.14
N PRO A 68 -22.41 13.77 1.10
CA PRO A 68 -22.42 12.47 1.78
C PRO A 68 -22.68 11.29 0.84
N GLN A 69 -23.51 11.49 -0.19
CA GLN A 69 -23.77 10.48 -1.20
C GLN A 69 -22.52 10.20 -2.05
N ALA A 70 -21.85 11.25 -2.52
CA ALA A 70 -20.62 11.13 -3.28
C ALA A 70 -19.49 10.47 -2.45
N PHE A 71 -19.36 10.88 -1.18
CA PHE A 71 -18.39 10.32 -0.25
C PHE A 71 -18.65 8.84 0.01
N LYS A 72 -19.89 8.46 0.35
CA LYS A 72 -20.26 7.06 0.58
C LYS A 72 -20.00 6.20 -0.67
N GLN A 73 -20.36 6.72 -1.85
CA GLN A 73 -20.16 6.02 -3.10
C GLN A 73 -18.67 5.75 -3.37
N ALA A 74 -17.82 6.76 -3.23
CA ALA A 74 -16.37 6.59 -3.38
C ALA A 74 -15.82 5.62 -2.33
N PHE A 75 -16.06 5.90 -1.04
CA PHE A 75 -15.45 5.16 0.06
C PHE A 75 -15.82 3.67 0.04
N VAL A 76 -17.11 3.34 -0.14
CA VAL A 76 -17.54 1.93 -0.20
C VAL A 76 -16.93 1.21 -1.40
N THR A 77 -16.82 1.88 -2.56
CA THR A 77 -16.18 1.29 -3.74
C THR A 77 -14.72 0.94 -3.45
N LEU A 78 -13.96 1.90 -2.91
CA LEU A 78 -12.53 1.72 -2.61
C LEU A 78 -12.31 0.68 -1.50
N PHE A 79 -13.14 0.73 -0.45
CA PHE A 79 -13.09 -0.21 0.66
C PHE A 79 -13.28 -1.65 0.17
N ILE A 80 -14.35 -1.93 -0.59
CA ILE A 80 -14.64 -3.28 -1.08
C ILE A 80 -13.52 -3.77 -2.02
N GLY A 81 -13.06 -2.91 -2.94
CA GLY A 81 -11.95 -3.24 -3.84
C GLY A 81 -10.67 -3.58 -3.07
N GLY A 82 -10.27 -2.70 -2.15
CA GLY A 82 -9.03 -2.83 -1.38
C GLY A 82 -9.06 -3.98 -0.38
N PHE A 83 -10.12 -4.08 0.42
CA PHE A 83 -10.26 -5.11 1.44
C PHE A 83 -10.22 -6.52 0.85
N LEU A 84 -11.02 -6.78 -0.19
CA LEU A 84 -11.04 -8.09 -0.85
C LEU A 84 -9.69 -8.42 -1.51
N SER A 85 -9.01 -7.41 -2.07
CA SER A 85 -7.67 -7.60 -2.66
C SER A 85 -6.65 -7.99 -1.60
N VAL A 86 -6.57 -7.26 -0.48
CA VAL A 86 -5.63 -7.56 0.60
C VAL A 86 -5.89 -8.94 1.19
N MET A 87 -7.15 -9.30 1.43
CA MET A 87 -7.51 -10.62 1.96
C MET A 87 -7.17 -11.75 0.99
N SER A 88 -7.38 -11.53 -0.31
CA SER A 88 -7.06 -12.54 -1.34
C SER A 88 -5.55 -12.70 -1.52
N ILE A 89 -4.79 -11.60 -1.52
CA ILE A 89 -3.32 -11.63 -1.59
C ILE A 89 -2.75 -12.29 -0.33
N PHE A 90 -3.28 -11.98 0.86
CA PHE A 90 -2.92 -12.66 2.10
C PHE A 90 -3.14 -14.16 1.99
N ALA A 91 -4.33 -14.57 1.56
CA ALA A 91 -4.67 -15.99 1.44
C ALA A 91 -3.77 -16.69 0.41
N PHE A 92 -3.52 -16.07 -0.73
CA PHE A 92 -2.64 -16.61 -1.76
C PHE A 92 -1.21 -16.81 -1.24
N LEU A 93 -0.60 -15.77 -0.65
CA LEU A 93 0.78 -15.83 -0.18
C LEU A 93 0.97 -16.72 1.05
N ASN A 94 -0.07 -16.94 1.86
CA ASN A 94 0.08 -17.75 3.09
C ASN A 94 -0.43 -19.19 2.95
N TYR A 95 -1.27 -19.51 1.96
CA TYR A 95 -1.86 -20.84 1.81
C TYR A 95 -1.70 -21.46 0.41
N VAL A 96 -1.42 -20.68 -0.62
CA VAL A 96 -1.29 -21.17 -2.01
C VAL A 96 0.16 -21.22 -2.45
N ASP A 97 0.90 -20.12 -2.31
CA ASP A 97 2.30 -20.00 -2.71
C ASP A 97 3.12 -19.32 -1.60
N THR A 98 3.60 -20.15 -0.67
CA THR A 98 4.45 -19.71 0.43
C THR A 98 5.86 -19.39 0.00
N ASP A 99 6.33 -19.94 -1.13
CA ASP A 99 7.68 -19.68 -1.64
C ASP A 99 7.77 -18.26 -2.18
N ALA A 100 6.73 -17.79 -2.88
CA ALA A 100 6.62 -16.40 -3.31
C ALA A 100 6.59 -15.42 -2.13
N ARG A 101 5.90 -15.80 -1.04
CA ARG A 101 5.91 -15.03 0.21
C ARG A 101 7.30 -14.97 0.83
N ASP A 102 8.00 -16.10 0.89
CA ASP A 102 9.32 -16.17 1.51
C ASP A 102 10.37 -15.43 0.68
N LEU A 103 10.26 -15.47 -0.66
CA LEU A 103 11.02 -14.62 -1.56
C LEU A 103 10.77 -13.13 -1.29
N LEU A 104 9.51 -12.70 -1.16
CA LEU A 104 9.17 -11.32 -0.83
C LEU A 104 9.71 -10.90 0.55
N ASN A 105 9.57 -11.75 1.56
CA ASN A 105 10.11 -11.50 2.90
C ASN A 105 11.63 -11.30 2.85
N HIS A 106 12.34 -12.20 2.18
CA HIS A 106 13.79 -12.12 2.06
C HIS A 106 14.23 -10.84 1.32
N GLN A 107 13.60 -10.53 0.18
CA GLN A 107 13.91 -9.32 -0.59
C GLN A 107 13.54 -8.03 0.16
N TYR A 108 12.46 -8.05 0.94
CA TYR A 108 12.08 -6.96 1.84
C TYR A 108 13.21 -6.67 2.84
N ILE A 109 13.68 -7.69 3.58
CA ILE A 109 14.71 -7.49 4.60
C ILE A 109 16.04 -7.07 3.98
N GLN A 110 16.42 -7.63 2.83
CA GLN A 110 17.63 -7.20 2.13
C GLN A 110 17.55 -5.73 1.72
N THR A 111 16.41 -5.29 1.18
CA THR A 111 16.20 -3.89 0.81
C THR A 111 16.28 -2.97 2.04
N GLU A 112 15.70 -3.37 3.17
CA GLU A 112 15.79 -2.63 4.43
C GLU A 112 17.23 -2.51 4.95
N LEU A 113 18.02 -3.58 4.85
CA LEU A 113 19.44 -3.58 5.21
C LEU A 113 20.25 -2.62 4.32
N THR A 114 20.03 -2.67 3.00
CA THR A 114 20.69 -1.74 2.06
C THR A 114 20.32 -0.29 2.36
N ASN A 115 19.03 -0.01 2.59
CA ASN A 115 18.57 1.34 2.95
C ASN A 115 19.17 1.82 4.28
N LEU A 116 19.31 0.92 5.26
CA LEU A 116 19.92 1.21 6.56
C LEU A 116 21.41 1.54 6.40
N ASP A 117 22.15 0.76 5.61
CA ASP A 117 23.57 0.99 5.31
C ASP A 117 23.77 2.36 4.62
N GLU A 118 22.96 2.67 3.61
CA GLU A 118 22.99 3.95 2.89
C GLU A 118 22.65 5.13 3.80
N ALA A 119 21.58 5.02 4.59
CA ALA A 119 21.15 6.06 5.52
C ALA A 119 22.20 6.33 6.58
N TYR A 120 22.81 5.27 7.14
CA TYR A 120 23.89 5.37 8.11
C TYR A 120 25.13 6.04 7.50
N ALA A 121 25.58 5.61 6.32
CA ALA A 121 26.74 6.19 5.65
C ALA A 121 26.56 7.71 5.42
N LYS A 122 25.36 8.11 4.97
CA LYS A 122 25.02 9.51 4.77
C LYS A 122 25.01 10.30 6.10
N GLN A 123 24.29 9.81 7.11
CA GLN A 123 24.16 10.50 8.39
C GLN A 123 25.48 10.58 9.16
N LYS A 124 26.32 9.54 9.07
CA LYS A 124 27.65 9.52 9.68
C LYS A 124 28.58 10.51 8.99
N SER A 125 28.56 10.59 7.66
CA SER A 125 29.30 11.62 6.92
C SER A 125 28.90 13.03 7.39
N GLU A 126 27.60 13.32 7.46
CA GLU A 126 27.09 14.61 7.95
C GLU A 126 27.51 14.89 9.41
N ALA A 127 27.42 13.92 10.31
CA ALA A 127 27.80 14.08 11.71
C ALA A 127 29.32 14.32 11.89
N VAL A 128 30.15 13.66 11.07
CA VAL A 128 31.61 13.91 11.03
C VAL A 128 31.91 15.33 10.56
N HIS A 129 31.23 15.83 9.52
CA HIS A 129 31.37 17.21 9.06
C HIS A 129 31.00 18.23 10.14
N LEU A 130 29.98 17.92 10.95
CA LEU A 130 29.51 18.77 12.06
C LEU A 130 30.33 18.59 13.35
N LYS A 131 31.32 17.67 13.37
CA LYS A 131 32.15 17.32 14.55
C LYS A 131 31.34 16.91 15.79
N ASP A 132 30.15 16.37 15.59
CA ASP A 132 29.28 15.93 16.69
C ASP A 132 29.61 14.48 17.08
N GLN A 133 30.61 14.33 17.95
CA GLN A 133 31.06 13.02 18.44
C GLN A 133 29.98 12.24 19.20
N SER A 134 29.06 12.95 19.87
CA SER A 134 27.97 12.31 20.61
C SER A 134 26.99 11.61 19.67
N LYS A 135 26.65 12.30 18.56
CA LYS A 135 25.75 11.79 17.53
C LYS A 135 26.36 10.64 16.74
N ILE A 136 27.68 10.62 16.53
CA ILE A 136 28.36 9.49 15.88
C ILE A 136 28.23 8.21 16.72
N GLY A 137 28.45 8.30 18.04
CA GLY A 137 28.31 7.15 18.94
C GLY A 137 26.87 6.61 18.99
N GLU A 138 25.88 7.50 19.01
CA GLU A 138 24.47 7.11 18.96
C GLU A 138 24.09 6.47 17.61
N LEU A 139 24.55 7.05 16.49
CA LEU A 139 24.35 6.50 15.14
C LEU A 139 24.94 5.10 15.01
N ASP A 140 26.17 4.88 15.48
CA ASP A 140 26.84 3.58 15.43
C ASP A 140 26.08 2.53 16.24
N LYS A 141 25.60 2.90 17.44
CA LYS A 141 24.80 1.99 18.27
C LYS A 141 23.47 1.65 17.58
N ASN A 142 22.71 2.66 17.16
CA ASN A 142 21.41 2.48 16.53
C ASN A 142 21.52 1.64 15.24
N TYR A 143 22.56 1.89 14.44
CA TYR A 143 22.85 1.11 13.23
C TYR A 143 23.12 -0.36 13.55
N ASN A 144 24.01 -0.64 14.50
CA ASN A 144 24.36 -2.02 14.88
C ASN A 144 23.14 -2.76 15.46
N ASP A 145 22.37 -2.12 16.35
CA ASP A 145 21.17 -2.69 16.95
C ASP A 145 20.11 -3.02 15.88
N ALA A 146 19.88 -2.08 14.95
CA ALA A 146 18.95 -2.28 13.83
C ALA A 146 19.41 -3.40 12.89
N LYS A 147 20.70 -3.43 12.54
CA LYS A 147 21.28 -4.46 11.67
C LYS A 147 21.17 -5.84 12.29
N LEU A 148 21.55 -6.00 13.55
CA LEU A 148 21.43 -7.26 14.29
C LEU A 148 19.97 -7.74 14.33
N ALA A 149 19.02 -6.83 14.57
CA ALA A 149 17.59 -7.17 14.57
C ALA A 149 17.10 -7.66 13.19
N ARG A 150 17.58 -7.06 12.09
CA ARG A 150 17.21 -7.47 10.73
C ARG A 150 17.89 -8.77 10.30
N GLU A 151 19.15 -8.98 10.65
CA GLU A 151 19.84 -10.25 10.42
C GLU A 151 19.19 -11.40 11.22
N ALA A 152 18.77 -11.13 12.47
CA ALA A 152 17.98 -12.08 13.25
C ALA A 152 16.64 -12.38 12.58
N ALA A 153 15.94 -11.37 12.04
CA ALA A 153 14.68 -11.57 11.33
C ALA A 153 14.80 -12.48 10.09
N ILE A 154 15.94 -12.43 9.38
CA ILE A 154 16.25 -13.36 8.28
C ILE A 154 16.38 -14.79 8.82
N LYS A 155 17.18 -14.97 9.88
CA LYS A 155 17.41 -16.30 10.49
C LYS A 155 16.14 -16.92 11.06
N GLU A 156 15.26 -16.09 11.62
CA GLU A 156 13.98 -16.48 12.19
C GLU A 156 12.86 -16.69 11.16
N ASN A 157 13.12 -16.44 9.87
CA ASN A 157 12.12 -16.48 8.80
C ASN A 157 10.84 -15.68 9.16
N ARG A 158 11.01 -14.44 9.65
CA ARG A 158 9.86 -13.63 10.07
C ARG A 158 8.91 -13.37 8.91
N ASN A 159 7.62 -13.59 9.15
CA ASN A 159 6.58 -13.38 8.16
C ASN A 159 6.08 -11.93 8.16
N TYR A 160 6.61 -11.11 7.26
CA TYR A 160 6.15 -9.74 6.98
C TYR A 160 4.88 -9.70 6.12
N PHE A 161 4.28 -10.85 5.81
CA PHE A 161 2.95 -10.98 5.21
C PHE A 161 1.98 -11.68 6.17
N SER A 162 2.26 -11.61 7.47
CA SER A 162 1.35 -12.04 8.52
C SER A 162 0.10 -11.17 8.56
N PHE A 163 -0.98 -11.71 9.14
CA PHE A 163 -2.25 -11.00 9.24
C PHE A 163 -2.13 -9.67 10.00
N SER A 164 -1.33 -9.62 11.07
CA SER A 164 -1.10 -8.40 11.85
C SER A 164 -0.40 -7.31 11.03
N PHE A 165 0.65 -7.68 10.28
CA PHE A 165 1.37 -6.74 9.43
C PHE A 165 0.48 -6.22 8.30
N LEU A 166 -0.19 -7.12 7.56
CA LEU A 166 -1.07 -6.71 6.48
C LEU A 166 -2.27 -5.90 6.97
N SER A 167 -2.78 -6.17 8.18
CA SER A 167 -3.83 -5.35 8.80
C SER A 167 -3.34 -3.93 9.09
N ALA A 168 -2.10 -3.78 9.57
CA ALA A 168 -1.50 -2.46 9.80
C ALA A 168 -1.31 -1.69 8.48
N VAL A 169 -0.82 -2.36 7.44
CA VAL A 169 -0.70 -1.78 6.08
C VAL A 169 -2.07 -1.39 5.52
N PHE A 170 -3.08 -2.26 5.68
CA PHE A 170 -4.45 -1.96 5.27
C PHE A 170 -5.03 -0.76 6.02
N GLY A 171 -4.69 -0.57 7.29
CA GLY A 171 -5.01 0.66 8.02
C GLY A 171 -4.49 1.92 7.33
N GLY A 172 -3.28 1.87 6.77
CA GLY A 172 -2.74 2.93 5.92
C GLY A 172 -3.56 3.14 4.64
N PHE A 173 -3.95 2.06 3.96
CA PHE A 173 -4.82 2.14 2.78
C PHE A 173 -6.20 2.73 3.11
N MET A 174 -6.76 2.44 4.29
CA MET A 174 -8.02 3.02 4.74
C MET A 174 -7.95 4.54 4.88
N LEU A 175 -6.86 5.07 5.43
CA LEU A 175 -6.63 6.51 5.49
C LEU A 175 -6.51 7.11 4.09
N PHE A 176 -5.81 6.44 3.18
CA PHE A 176 -5.72 6.87 1.79
C PHE A 176 -7.09 6.88 1.10
N TYR A 177 -7.91 5.84 1.27
CA TYR A 177 -9.26 5.77 0.72
C TYR A 177 -10.18 6.84 1.30
N LEU A 178 -10.03 7.15 2.58
CA LEU A 178 -10.76 8.23 3.23
C LEU A 178 -10.43 9.58 2.58
N LEU A 179 -9.14 9.89 2.41
CA LEU A 179 -8.67 11.12 1.79
C LEU A 179 -9.13 11.25 0.34
N LEU A 180 -8.97 10.20 -0.47
CA LEU A 180 -9.47 10.19 -1.85
C LEU A 180 -10.98 10.43 -1.90
N SER A 181 -11.74 9.77 -1.02
CA SER A 181 -13.20 9.90 -0.99
C SER A 181 -13.64 11.32 -0.63
N ILE A 182 -12.94 12.00 0.28
CA ILE A 182 -13.17 13.41 0.62
C ILE A 182 -12.96 14.30 -0.61
N VAL A 183 -11.81 14.14 -1.27
CA VAL A 183 -11.45 14.94 -2.46
C VAL A 183 -12.47 14.70 -3.59
N ILE A 184 -12.71 13.44 -3.95
CA ILE A 184 -13.66 13.08 -5.02
C ILE A 184 -15.06 13.62 -4.73
N ALA A 185 -15.54 13.48 -3.48
CA ALA A 185 -16.85 13.99 -3.09
C ALA A 185 -16.94 15.52 -3.17
N ALA A 186 -15.88 16.23 -2.80
CA ALA A 186 -15.83 17.69 -2.90
C ALA A 186 -15.90 18.17 -4.35
N PHE A 187 -15.23 17.48 -5.27
CA PHE A 187 -15.23 17.82 -6.70
C PHE A 187 -16.52 17.45 -7.43
N LEU A 188 -17.12 16.29 -7.12
CA LEU A 188 -18.24 15.77 -7.90
C LEU A 188 -19.62 16.11 -7.35
N LYS A 189 -19.73 16.64 -6.12
CA LYS A 189 -21.00 17.16 -5.61
C LYS A 189 -21.51 18.31 -6.49
N ASN A 190 -22.79 18.27 -6.80
CA ASN A 190 -23.47 19.33 -7.56
C ASN A 190 -24.83 19.72 -6.94
N LYS A 191 -25.11 19.22 -5.73
CA LYS A 191 -26.17 19.70 -4.84
C LYS A 191 -25.56 20.32 -3.59
N LYS A 192 -26.14 21.42 -3.09
CA LYS A 192 -25.77 21.92 -1.75
C LYS A 192 -26.17 20.89 -0.70
N ARG A 193 -25.46 20.87 0.43
CA ARG A 193 -25.64 19.86 1.49
C ARG A 193 -27.02 19.94 2.18
N TYR A 194 -27.69 21.09 2.09
CA TYR A 194 -28.94 21.41 2.80
C TYR A 194 -30.08 21.83 1.86
N GLU A 195 -29.94 21.60 0.55
CA GLU A 195 -31.01 21.76 -0.45
C GLU A 195 -31.42 20.39 -0.99
#